data_AF-A0A1R2BJP9-F1
#
_entry.id   AF-A0A1R2BJP9-F1
#
_cell.length_a   1.000
_cell.length_b   1.000
_cell.length_c   1.000
_cell.angle_alpha   90.00
_cell.angle_beta   90.00
_cell.angle_gamma   90.00
#
_symmetry.space_group_name_H-M   'P 1'
#
loop_
_entity.id
_entity.type
_entity.pdbx_description
1 polymer ?
#
loop_
_entity_poly.entity_id
_entity_poly.type
_entity_poly.pdbx_seq_one_letter_code
_entity_poly.pdbx_strand_id
1 'polypeptide(L)'
;MGSCLPKQGLSPELKKQVIDIFKEIDTDGNKCIDVNETLKFWHDNYAKINTRAMFEAVDMDKNQKIDEKEWVAFWTRVKKSGHSEDDIQEELQNLRSRGSWVQFIGVKSMNGQKID
;
A
#
# COMPACT_ATOMS: atom_id res chain seq x y z
N MET A 1 12.70 28.72 7.38
CA MET A 1 11.88 28.34 6.21
C MET A 1 12.67 27.32 5.41
N GLY A 2 12.25 26.07 5.41
CA GLY A 2 12.89 24.93 4.75
C GLY A 2 12.07 23.70 5.15
N SER A 3 11.56 22.86 4.25
CA SER A 3 12.10 22.46 2.97
C SER A 3 10.95 22.10 2.02
N CYS A 4 11.07 22.52 0.77
CA CYS A 4 10.22 22.03 -0.31
C CYS A 4 10.53 20.55 -0.56
N LEU A 5 9.71 19.65 -0.01
CA LEU A 5 9.69 18.26 -0.44
C LEU A 5 8.99 18.18 -1.82
N PRO A 6 9.55 17.44 -2.80
CA PRO A 6 9.06 17.42 -4.16
C PRO A 6 7.61 16.91 -4.20
N LYS A 7 6.72 17.73 -4.77
CA LYS A 7 5.29 17.46 -5.01
C LYS A 7 5.06 16.39 -6.09
N GLN A 8 5.71 15.23 -5.97
CA GLN A 8 5.49 14.06 -6.85
C GLN A 8 4.89 12.88 -6.07
N GLY A 9 3.90 13.19 -5.22
CA GLY A 9 3.18 12.23 -4.40
C GLY A 9 1.67 12.23 -4.68
N LEU A 10 0.97 11.27 -4.07
CA LEU A 10 -0.50 11.17 -4.04
C LEU A 10 -1.13 12.50 -3.60
N SER A 11 -2.32 12.83 -4.12
CA SER A 11 -3.08 13.98 -3.66
C SER A 11 -3.36 13.88 -2.16
N PRO A 12 -3.48 15.01 -1.43
CA PRO A 12 -3.67 14.99 0.03
C PRO A 12 -4.91 14.20 0.46
N GLU A 13 -5.97 14.22 -0.35
CA GLU A 13 -7.20 13.45 -0.14
C GLU A 13 -6.95 11.94 -0.26
N LEU A 14 -6.30 11.52 -1.35
CA LEU A 14 -5.97 10.12 -1.58
C LEU A 14 -4.98 9.59 -0.53
N LYS A 15 -3.96 10.37 -0.18
CA LYS A 15 -3.03 10.04 0.90
C LYS A 15 -3.78 9.86 2.22
N LYS A 16 -4.78 10.69 2.52
CA LYS A 16 -5.58 10.56 3.73
C LYS A 16 -6.33 9.23 3.74
N GLN A 17 -6.95 8.83 2.62
CA GLN A 17 -7.63 7.53 2.51
C GLN A 17 -6.66 6.35 2.69
N VAL A 18 -5.49 6.40 2.06
CA VAL A 18 -4.42 5.41 2.21
C VAL A 18 -4.04 5.22 3.67
N ILE A 19 -3.87 6.33 4.42
CA ILE A 19 -3.55 6.30 5.86
C ILE A 19 -4.74 5.85 6.71
N ASP A 20 -5.97 6.20 6.33
CA ASP A 20 -7.19 5.78 7.02
C ASP A 20 -7.32 4.24 6.98
N ILE A 21 -7.15 3.65 5.79
CA ILE A 21 -7.19 2.20 5.60
C ILE A 21 -6.05 1.52 6.34
N PHE A 22 -4.85 2.10 6.31
CA PHE A 22 -3.71 1.59 7.07
C PHE A 22 -4.08 1.47 8.56
N LYS A 23 -4.68 2.50 9.14
CA LYS A 23 -5.13 2.51 10.54
C LYS A 23 -6.28 1.56 10.83
N GLU A 24 -7.13 1.26 9.85
CA GLU A 24 -8.18 0.26 10.02
C GLU A 24 -7.62 -1.17 10.08
N ILE A 25 -6.50 -1.43 9.41
CA ILE A 25 -5.80 -2.71 9.47
C ILE A 25 -4.90 -2.79 10.72
N ASP A 26 -4.21 -1.69 11.04
CA ASP A 26 -3.32 -1.50 12.20
C ASP A 26 -4.14 -1.35 13.49
N THR A 27 -4.62 -2.48 14.00
CA THR A 27 -5.43 -2.55 15.21
C THR A 27 -4.65 -2.26 16.49
N ASP A 28 -3.33 -2.49 16.48
CA ASP A 28 -2.46 -2.25 17.64
C ASP A 28 -1.99 -0.78 17.74
N GLY A 29 -2.11 0.01 16.65
CA GLY A 29 -1.66 1.40 16.65
C GLY A 29 -0.13 1.56 16.58
N ASN A 30 0.60 0.48 16.28
CA ASN A 30 2.07 0.44 16.22
C ASN A 30 2.63 1.07 14.94
N LYS A 31 1.76 1.47 13.99
CA LYS A 31 2.12 2.04 12.68
C LYS A 31 2.86 1.06 11.77
N CYS A 32 2.70 -0.23 12.00
CA CYS A 32 3.32 -1.31 11.25
C CYS A 32 2.32 -2.46 11.14
N ILE A 33 1.83 -2.71 9.93
CA ILE A 33 0.90 -3.81 9.70
C ILE A 33 1.66 -5.14 9.73
N ASP A 34 1.33 -5.98 10.70
CA ASP A 34 1.85 -7.34 10.82
C ASP A 34 0.96 -8.37 10.10
N VAL A 35 1.55 -9.51 9.73
CA VAL A 35 0.84 -10.66 9.11
C VAL A 35 -0.38 -11.08 9.94
N ASN A 36 -0.31 -11.00 11.27
CA ASN A 36 -1.44 -11.36 12.13
C ASN A 36 -2.60 -10.36 12.04
N GLU A 37 -2.29 -9.07 11.85
CA GLU A 37 -3.30 -8.02 11.73
C GLU A 37 -4.03 -8.11 10.39
N THR A 38 -3.31 -8.35 9.30
CA THR A 38 -3.96 -8.61 8.00
C THR A 38 -4.82 -9.87 8.04
N LEU A 39 -4.35 -10.94 8.71
CA LEU A 39 -5.15 -12.15 8.89
C LEU A 39 -6.44 -11.87 9.66
N LYS A 40 -6.40 -11.04 10.71
CA LYS A 40 -7.59 -10.61 11.45
C LYS A 40 -8.52 -9.74 10.60
N PHE A 41 -7.95 -8.84 9.80
CA PHE A 41 -8.70 -7.93 8.94
C PHE A 41 -9.54 -8.68 7.90
N TRP A 42 -8.96 -9.69 7.23
CA TRP A 42 -9.65 -10.49 6.21
C TRP A 42 -10.41 -11.71 6.77
N HIS A 43 -10.02 -12.18 7.96
CA HIS A 43 -10.60 -13.30 8.73
C HIS A 43 -10.71 -14.64 7.95
N ASP A 44 -11.71 -14.76 7.06
CA ASP A 44 -12.03 -15.98 6.28
C ASP A 44 -11.91 -15.80 4.76
N ASN A 45 -11.91 -14.55 4.26
CA ASN A 45 -11.86 -14.25 2.84
C ASN A 45 -10.44 -14.41 2.28
N TYR A 46 -9.97 -15.65 2.18
CA TYR A 46 -8.64 -15.98 1.68
C TYR A 46 -7.55 -15.17 2.37
N ALA A 47 -7.70 -14.92 3.67
CA ALA A 47 -6.88 -13.99 4.43
C ALA A 47 -5.39 -14.27 4.27
N LYS A 48 -4.98 -15.55 4.26
CA LYS A 48 -3.59 -15.96 4.03
C LYS A 48 -3.08 -15.58 2.64
N ILE A 49 -3.89 -15.75 1.61
CA ILE A 49 -3.52 -15.44 0.21
C ILE A 49 -3.45 -13.93 0.03
N ASN A 50 -4.46 -13.20 0.51
CA ASN A 50 -4.51 -11.75 0.46
C ASN A 50 -3.36 -11.12 1.24
N THR A 51 -3.12 -11.59 2.46
CA THR A 51 -1.96 -11.21 3.27
C THR A 51 -0.69 -11.42 2.47
N ARG A 52 -0.41 -12.66 2.03
CA ARG A 52 0.81 -12.95 1.29
C ARG A 52 0.98 -12.06 0.05
N ALA A 53 -0.06 -11.88 -0.75
CA ALA A 53 -0.02 -11.05 -1.94
C ALA A 53 0.21 -9.56 -1.63
N MET A 54 -0.36 -9.05 -0.53
CA MET A 54 -0.14 -7.70 -0.04
C MET A 54 1.31 -7.50 0.39
N PHE A 55 1.86 -8.42 1.20
CA PHE A 55 3.26 -8.39 1.58
C PHE A 55 4.18 -8.47 0.35
N GLU A 56 3.98 -9.43 -0.56
CA GLU A 56 4.81 -9.53 -1.77
C GLU A 56 4.78 -8.28 -2.67
N ALA A 57 3.71 -7.49 -2.62
CA ALA A 57 3.56 -6.26 -3.40
C ALA A 57 4.12 -5.02 -2.69
N VAL A 58 3.91 -4.90 -1.38
CA VAL A 58 4.20 -3.68 -0.61
C VAL A 58 5.48 -3.78 0.21
N ASP A 59 5.77 -4.93 0.82
CA ASP A 59 6.94 -5.17 1.66
C ASP A 59 8.20 -5.21 0.79
N MET A 60 8.91 -4.08 0.74
CA MET A 60 10.08 -3.92 -0.14
C MET A 60 11.33 -4.48 0.51
N ASP A 61 11.41 -4.39 1.83
CA ASP A 61 12.53 -4.89 2.63
C ASP A 61 12.41 -6.40 2.91
N LYS A 62 11.23 -7.00 2.66
CA LYS A 62 10.92 -8.41 2.95
C LYS A 62 11.02 -8.72 4.45
N ASN A 63 10.70 -7.75 5.29
CA ASN A 63 10.77 -7.87 6.74
C ASN A 63 9.49 -8.47 7.36
N GLN A 64 8.53 -8.87 6.52
CA GLN A 64 7.22 -9.40 6.91
C GLN A 64 6.39 -8.43 7.75
N LYS A 65 6.67 -7.13 7.63
CA LYS A 65 5.92 -6.01 8.20
C LYS A 65 5.71 -4.96 7.12
N ILE A 66 4.66 -4.15 7.23
CA ILE A 66 4.44 -3.04 6.29
C ILE A 66 4.39 -1.76 7.10
N ASP A 67 5.42 -0.93 6.94
CA ASP A 67 5.46 0.38 7.53
C ASP A 67 4.54 1.38 6.80
N GLU A 68 4.03 2.39 7.52
CA GLU A 68 3.27 3.50 6.92
C GLU A 68 3.99 4.13 5.71
N LYS A 69 5.33 4.18 5.77
CA LYS A 69 6.17 4.72 4.69
C LYS A 69 6.14 3.84 3.44
N GLU A 70 6.26 2.52 3.60
CA GLU A 70 6.22 1.57 2.49
C GLU A 70 4.84 1.53 1.85
N TRP A 71 3.80 1.57 2.68
CA TRP A 71 2.41 1.66 2.25
C TRP A 71 2.17 2.88 1.35
N VAL A 72 2.52 4.09 1.82
CA VAL A 72 2.37 5.32 1.02
C VAL A 72 3.27 5.30 -0.22
N ALA A 73 4.48 4.75 -0.12
CA ALA A 73 5.40 4.62 -1.24
C ALA A 73 4.84 3.71 -2.34
N PHE A 74 4.21 2.60 -1.97
CA PHE A 74 3.57 1.68 -2.90
C PHE A 74 2.47 2.37 -3.71
N TRP A 75 1.52 3.02 -3.06
CA TRP A 75 0.45 3.75 -3.75
C TRP A 75 0.99 4.88 -4.62
N THR A 76 2.06 5.55 -4.18
CA THR A 76 2.76 6.52 -5.02
C THR A 76 3.37 5.89 -6.27
N ARG A 77 3.89 4.65 -6.17
CA ARG A 77 4.39 3.89 -7.33
C ARG A 77 3.25 3.44 -8.25
N VAL A 78 2.12 3.00 -7.72
CA VAL A 78 0.91 2.65 -8.51
C VAL A 78 0.47 3.86 -9.35
N LYS A 79 0.38 5.04 -8.72
CA LYS A 79 0.11 6.31 -9.44
C LYS A 79 1.16 6.61 -10.51
N LYS A 80 2.45 6.43 -10.20
CA LYS A 80 3.55 6.62 -11.17
C LYS A 80 3.54 5.58 -12.30
N SER A 81 2.95 4.41 -12.09
CA SER A 81 2.83 3.36 -13.10
C SER A 81 1.80 3.71 -14.19
N GLY A 82 1.01 4.77 -14.01
CA GLY A 82 0.00 5.22 -14.97
C GLY A 82 -1.43 5.04 -14.50
N HIS A 83 -1.66 4.58 -13.27
CA HIS A 83 -3.00 4.52 -12.69
C HIS A 83 -3.47 5.92 -12.28
N SER A 84 -4.73 6.22 -12.61
CA SER A 84 -5.40 7.45 -12.20
C SER A 84 -5.70 7.42 -10.70
N GLU A 85 -5.86 8.59 -10.09
CA GLU A 85 -6.21 8.70 -8.67
C GLU A 85 -7.60 8.12 -8.36
N ASP A 86 -8.52 8.18 -9.34
CA ASP A 86 -9.86 7.61 -9.25
C ASP A 86 -9.83 6.08 -9.18
N ASP A 87 -9.09 5.44 -10.09
CA ASP A 87 -8.83 4.00 -10.10
C ASP A 87 -8.22 3.55 -8.76
N ILE A 88 -7.18 4.25 -8.29
CA ILE A 88 -6.56 3.98 -6.99
C ILE A 88 -7.57 4.15 -5.84
N GLN A 89 -8.42 5.17 -5.89
CA GLN A 89 -9.44 5.41 -4.87
C GLN A 89 -10.47 4.27 -4.83
N GLU A 90 -10.97 3.82 -5.97
CA GLU A 90 -11.91 2.70 -6.05
C GLU A 90 -11.30 1.44 -5.44
N GLU A 91 -10.03 1.17 -5.75
CA GLU A 91 -9.28 0.04 -5.22
C GLU A 91 -9.08 0.13 -3.70
N LEU A 92 -8.79 1.34 -3.19
CA LEU A 92 -8.73 1.63 -1.77
C LEU A 92 -10.08 1.41 -1.08
N GLN A 93 -11.20 1.83 -1.70
CA GLN A 93 -12.54 1.60 -1.15
C GLN A 93 -12.86 0.09 -1.10
N ASN A 94 -12.51 -0.65 -2.15
CA ASN A 94 -12.70 -2.10 -2.18
C ASN A 94 -11.89 -2.79 -1.07
N LEU A 95 -10.63 -2.38 -0.89
CA LEU A 95 -9.77 -2.85 0.20
C LEU A 95 -10.36 -2.52 1.57
N ARG A 96 -10.86 -1.29 1.76
CA ARG A 96 -11.53 -0.85 2.98
C ARG A 96 -12.75 -1.71 3.32
N SER A 97 -13.51 -2.13 2.30
CA SER A 97 -14.64 -3.04 2.44
C SER A 97 -14.24 -4.49 2.79
N ARG A 98 -12.94 -4.73 3.09
CA ARG A 98 -12.35 -6.05 3.29
C ARG A 98 -12.43 -6.93 2.03
N GLY A 99 -12.47 -6.29 0.86
CA GLY A 99 -12.36 -6.96 -0.43
C GLY A 99 -10.99 -7.60 -0.63
N SER A 100 -10.85 -8.42 -1.68
CA SER A 100 -9.58 -9.08 -1.98
C SER A 100 -8.47 -8.06 -2.28
N TRP A 101 -7.24 -8.37 -1.88
CA TRP A 101 -6.08 -7.56 -2.26
C TRP A 101 -5.90 -7.61 -3.78
N VAL A 102 -5.75 -6.44 -4.40
CA VAL A 102 -5.50 -6.34 -5.84
C VAL A 102 -4.01 -6.32 -6.11
N GLN A 103 -3.57 -7.37 -6.80
CA GLN A 103 -2.20 -7.47 -7.30
C GLN A 103 -2.04 -6.52 -8.49
N PHE A 104 -1.41 -5.36 -8.27
CA PHE A 104 -1.01 -4.47 -9.36
C PHE A 104 0.20 -5.07 -10.11
N ILE A 105 -0.06 -6.03 -11.00
CA ILE A 105 0.95 -6.70 -11.85
C ILE A 105 1.46 -5.69 -12.89
N GLY A 106 2.48 -4.91 -12.54
CA GLY A 106 2.94 -3.84 -13.41
C GLY A 106 3.73 -2.75 -12.71
N VAL A 107 3.64 -2.68 -11.38
CA VAL A 107 4.62 -1.96 -10.55
C VAL A 107 5.90 -2.79 -10.54
N LYS A 108 6.56 -2.83 -11.69
CA LYS A 108 7.84 -3.48 -11.90
C LYS A 108 8.78 -2.93 -10.84
N SER A 109 9.39 -3.82 -10.04
CA SER A 109 10.56 -3.46 -9.25
C SER A 109 11.57 -2.84 -10.23
N MET A 110 11.67 -1.50 -10.23
CA MET A 110 12.62 -0.78 -11.08
C MET A 110 14.02 -0.98 -10.51
N ASN A 111 14.56 -2.19 -10.65
CA ASN A 111 16.00 -2.36 -10.86
C ASN A 111 16.27 -2.25 -12.37
N GLY A 112 16.02 -1.04 -12.86
CA GLY A 112 16.36 -0.59 -14.21
C GLY A 112 17.14 0.72 -14.12
N GLN A 113 18.05 0.84 -13.16
CA GLN A 113 19.08 1.87 -13.24
C GLN A 113 20.02 1.45 -14.36
N LYS A 114 19.71 1.94 -15.56
CA LYS A 114 20.62 2.01 -16.70
C LYS A 114 21.81 2.85 -16.23
N ILE A 115 22.86 2.17 -15.74
CA ILE A 115 24.18 2.76 -15.68
C ILE A 115 24.67 2.88 -17.12
N ASP A 116 25.13 4.07 -17.47
CA ASP A 116 25.71 4.44 -18.76
C ASP A 116 26.99 3.62 -19.03
#